data_AF-A0AAV5THD2-F1
#
_entry.id   AF-A0AAV5THD2-F1
#
_cell.length_a   1.000
_cell.length_b   1.000
_cell.length_c   1.000
_cell.angle_alpha   90.00
_cell.angle_beta   90.00
_cell.angle_gamma   90.00
#
_symmetry.space_group_name_H-M   'P 1'
#
loop_
_entity.id
_entity.type
_entity.pdbx_description
1 polymer ?
#
loop_
_entity_poly.entity_id
_entity_poly.type
_entity_poly.pdbx_seq_one_letter_code
_entity_poly.pdbx_strand_id
1 'polypeptide(L)'
;MGDDSIEFGTVALTYGSTVISLLSLPITIDILFVLSHASSPAVFQNAFFTFCKFGLVTGILVILVMKLLVTVPALGWFIELYTTGDVVKRSFYFLNWSLRTMQGFTNTFICVNRATAVLLPFLHLKKTLDSMPCGSFSRRAEPSLWLAVIDLFF
;
A
#
# COMPACT_ATOMS: atom_id res chain seq x y z
N MET A 1 41.80 2.03 -3.28
CA MET A 1 41.10 3.28 -3.66
C MET A 1 39.74 3.04 -4.33
N GLY A 2 39.40 1.82 -4.80
CA GLY A 2 38.06 1.51 -5.33
C GLY A 2 37.05 1.07 -4.26
N ASP A 3 37.50 0.36 -3.22
CA ASP A 3 36.60 -0.31 -2.27
C ASP A 3 35.88 0.67 -1.32
N ASP A 4 36.58 1.69 -0.81
CA ASP A 4 36.00 2.69 0.11
C ASP A 4 34.84 3.50 -0.50
N SER A 5 34.87 3.71 -1.82
CA SER A 5 33.84 4.44 -2.56
C SER A 5 32.53 3.63 -2.66
N ILE A 6 32.66 2.31 -2.83
CA ILE A 6 31.51 1.40 -2.95
C ILE A 6 30.82 1.24 -1.59
N GLU A 7 31.60 1.13 -0.52
CA GLU A 7 31.07 1.02 0.85
C GLU A 7 30.30 2.29 1.23
N PHE A 8 30.89 3.47 1.00
CA PHE A 8 30.23 4.74 1.29
C PHE A 8 28.92 4.91 0.50
N GLY A 9 28.92 4.55 -0.78
CA GLY A 9 27.72 4.59 -1.62
C GLY A 9 26.60 3.68 -1.10
N THR A 10 26.95 2.47 -0.67
CA THR A 10 25.97 1.49 -0.15
C THR A 10 25.33 1.96 1.16
N VAL A 11 26.13 2.53 2.06
CA VAL A 11 25.63 3.12 3.32
C VAL A 11 24.71 4.31 3.05
N ALA A 12 25.12 5.22 2.16
CA ALA A 12 24.32 6.39 1.81
C ALA A 12 22.96 6.01 1.19
N LEU A 13 22.94 5.02 0.29
CA LEU A 13 21.71 4.50 -0.31
C LEU A 13 20.79 3.83 0.74
N THR A 14 21.38 3.07 1.66
CA THR A 14 20.62 2.41 2.74
C THR A 14 20.01 3.43 3.69
N TYR A 15 20.75 4.49 4.03
CA TYR A 15 20.26 5.58 4.86
C TYR A 15 19.15 6.36 4.15
N GLY A 16 19.36 6.77 2.89
CA GLY A 16 18.36 7.48 2.09
C GLY A 16 17.07 6.69 1.93
N SER A 17 17.16 5.40 1.59
CA SER A 17 16.00 4.50 1.52
C SER A 17 15.25 4.40 2.86
N THR A 18 15.99 4.42 3.98
CA THR A 18 15.41 4.35 5.32
C THR A 18 14.67 5.61 5.70
N VAL A 19 15.22 6.77 5.42
CA VAL A 19 14.53 8.05 5.63
C VAL A 19 13.24 8.12 4.80
N ILE A 20 13.30 7.78 3.51
CA ILE A 20 12.10 7.79 2.65
C ILE A 20 11.03 6.83 3.17
N SER A 21 11.42 5.61 3.57
CA SER A 21 10.48 4.61 4.10
C SER A 21 9.84 5.04 5.43
N LEU A 22 10.62 5.73 6.28
CA LEU A 22 10.11 6.25 7.56
C LEU A 22 9.14 7.41 7.35
N LEU A 23 9.38 8.25 6.34
CA LEU A 23 8.47 9.34 5.97
C LEU A 23 7.19 8.84 5.28
N SER A 24 7.26 7.74 4.52
CA SER A 24 6.08 7.17 3.86
C SER A 24 5.14 6.45 4.83
N LEU A 25 5.67 5.95 5.95
CA LEU A 25 4.91 5.22 6.96
C LEU A 25 3.75 6.05 7.59
N PRO A 26 3.98 7.26 8.13
CA PRO A 26 2.90 8.07 8.70
C PRO A 26 1.85 8.44 7.65
N ILE A 27 2.28 8.78 6.42
CA ILE A 27 1.36 9.07 5.30
C ILE A 27 0.45 7.87 5.03
N THR A 28 1.03 6.66 5.01
CA THR A 28 0.26 5.42 4.76
C THR A 28 -0.72 5.13 5.91
N ILE A 29 -0.30 5.38 7.16
CA ILE A 29 -1.17 5.25 8.34
C ILE A 29 -2.31 6.27 8.30
N ASP A 30 -2.02 7.53 7.97
CA ASP A 30 -3.04 8.58 7.88
C ASP A 30 -4.08 8.25 6.81
N ILE A 31 -3.66 7.76 5.65
CA ILE A 31 -4.58 7.28 4.60
C ILE A 31 -5.42 6.12 5.12
N LEU A 32 -4.81 5.13 5.79
CA LEU A 32 -5.54 4.00 6.37
C LEU A 32 -6.54 4.45 7.43
N PHE A 33 -6.18 5.43 8.25
CA PHE A 33 -7.02 6.01 9.28
C PHE A 33 -8.21 6.74 8.66
N VAL A 34 -7.97 7.63 7.69
CA VAL A 34 -9.02 8.33 6.95
C VAL A 34 -9.93 7.34 6.24
N LEU A 35 -9.39 6.31 5.59
CA LEU A 35 -10.18 5.30 4.89
C LEU A 35 -11.03 4.46 5.85
N SER A 36 -10.54 4.24 7.07
CA SER A 36 -11.27 3.53 8.13
C SER A 36 -12.34 4.39 8.77
N HIS A 37 -12.09 5.69 8.94
CA HIS A 37 -12.99 6.63 9.60
C HIS A 37 -14.07 7.21 8.67
N ALA A 38 -13.73 7.52 7.42
CA ALA A 38 -14.64 8.04 6.40
C ALA A 38 -15.61 6.98 5.84
N SER A 39 -15.48 5.72 6.28
CA SER A 39 -16.28 4.60 5.84
C SER A 39 -17.71 4.70 6.39
N SER A 40 -18.58 5.42 5.68
CA SER A 40 -20.03 5.31 5.87
C SER A 40 -20.49 3.86 5.57
N PRO A 41 -21.40 3.28 6.38
CA PRO A 41 -21.79 1.87 6.30
C PRO A 41 -22.36 1.44 4.94
N ALA A 42 -22.89 2.37 4.14
CA ALA A 42 -23.39 2.11 2.79
C ALA A 42 -22.30 1.84 1.73
N VAL A 43 -21.06 2.32 1.95
CA VAL A 43 -19.94 2.19 1.00
C VAL A 43 -19.12 0.92 1.27
N PHE A 44 -19.29 0.31 2.45
CA PHE A 44 -18.50 -0.83 2.93
C PHE A 44 -18.77 -2.15 2.19
N GLN A 45 -19.86 -2.26 1.44
CA GLN A 45 -20.14 -3.45 0.63
C GLN A 45 -19.30 -3.53 -0.66
N ASN A 46 -18.55 -2.49 -1.01
CA ASN A 46 -17.69 -2.54 -2.18
C ASN A 46 -16.38 -3.27 -1.87
N ALA A 47 -16.22 -4.45 -2.46
CA ALA A 47 -15.00 -5.27 -2.40
C ALA A 47 -13.72 -4.46 -2.68
N PHE A 48 -13.80 -3.43 -3.53
CA PHE A 48 -12.69 -2.51 -3.82
C PHE A 48 -12.08 -1.86 -2.58
N PHE A 49 -12.90 -1.29 -1.69
CA PHE A 49 -12.39 -0.65 -0.47
C PHE A 49 -11.68 -1.64 0.46
N THR A 50 -12.14 -2.89 0.48
CA THR A 50 -11.51 -3.96 1.24
C THR A 50 -10.13 -4.29 0.68
N PHE A 51 -10.00 -4.41 -0.65
CA PHE A 51 -8.70 -4.62 -1.29
C PHE A 51 -7.73 -3.45 -1.08
N CYS A 52 -8.21 -2.21 -1.14
CA CYS A 52 -7.37 -1.03 -0.85
C CYS A 52 -6.86 -1.03 0.59
N LYS A 53 -7.72 -1.33 1.58
CA LYS A 53 -7.30 -1.47 3.00
C LYS A 53 -6.26 -2.57 3.16
N PHE A 54 -6.49 -3.73 2.54
CA PHE A 54 -5.55 -4.84 2.58
C PHE A 54 -4.20 -4.49 1.95
N GLY A 55 -4.22 -3.75 0.84
CA GLY A 55 -3.03 -3.19 0.19
C GLY A 55 -2.21 -2.26 1.07
N LEU A 56 -2.87 -1.33 1.76
CA LEU A 56 -2.22 -0.39 2.68
C LEU A 56 -1.59 -1.13 3.87
N VAL A 57 -2.30 -2.10 4.45
CA VAL A 57 -1.80 -2.93 5.56
C VAL A 57 -0.58 -3.75 5.12
N THR A 58 -0.64 -4.38 3.94
CA THR A 58 0.51 -5.11 3.39
C THR A 58 1.69 -4.18 3.10
N GLY A 59 1.44 -2.93 2.66
CA GLY A 59 2.46 -1.90 2.53
C GLY A 59 3.19 -1.58 3.83
N ILE A 60 2.44 -1.38 4.93
CA ILE A 60 3.01 -1.14 6.26
C ILE A 60 3.83 -2.36 6.73
N LEU A 61 3.30 -3.58 6.53
CA LEU A 61 4.01 -4.82 6.88
C LEU A 61 5.32 -4.95 6.11
N VAL A 62 5.36 -4.62 4.81
CA VAL A 62 6.60 -4.62 4.02
C VAL A 62 7.64 -3.69 4.62
N ILE A 63 7.26 -2.45 4.94
CA ILE A 63 8.19 -1.47 5.50
C ILE A 63 8.73 -2.01 6.84
N LEU A 64 7.86 -2.51 7.70
CA LEU A 64 8.24 -3.03 9.02
C LEU A 64 9.17 -4.24 8.91
N VAL A 65 8.83 -5.22 8.06
CA VAL A 65 9.66 -6.41 7.81
C VAL A 65 11.01 -6.04 7.24
N MET A 66 11.05 -5.12 6.26
CA MET A 66 12.32 -4.67 5.67
C MET A 66 13.19 -3.93 6.68
N LYS A 67 12.62 -3.04 7.50
CA LYS A 67 13.42 -2.30 8.49
C LYS A 67 13.91 -3.21 9.61
N LEU A 68 13.06 -4.08 10.14
CA LEU A 68 13.46 -5.00 11.20
C LEU A 68 14.43 -6.08 10.73
N LEU A 69 14.22 -6.67 9.54
CA LEU A 69 14.99 -7.84 9.11
C LEU A 69 16.14 -7.51 8.16
N VAL A 70 16.25 -6.29 7.63
CA VAL A 70 17.36 -5.87 6.75
C VAL A 70 18.15 -4.72 7.35
N THR A 71 17.48 -3.65 7.77
CA THR A 71 18.18 -2.45 8.26
C THR A 71 18.84 -2.69 9.61
N VAL A 72 18.18 -3.36 10.55
CA VAL A 72 18.76 -3.66 11.88
C VAL A 72 20.02 -4.54 11.76
N PRO A 73 20.02 -5.67 11.01
CA PRO A 73 21.24 -6.45 10.78
C PRO A 73 22.34 -5.71 10.03
N ALA A 74 21.99 -4.85 9.07
CA ALA A 74 22.95 -4.04 8.33
C ALA A 74 23.70 -3.03 9.22
N LEU A 75 23.09 -2.61 10.33
CA LEU A 75 23.72 -1.78 11.35
C LEU A 75 24.58 -2.59 12.35
N GLY A 76 24.74 -3.90 12.13
CA GLY A 76 25.48 -4.81 12.99
C GLY A 76 24.70 -5.35 14.18
N TRP A 77 23.42 -4.97 14.35
CA TRP A 77 22.59 -5.48 15.43
C TRP A 77 22.07 -6.89 15.10
N PHE A 78 22.20 -7.82 16.05
CA PHE A 78 21.79 -9.23 15.90
C PHE A 78 22.49 -9.98 14.75
N ILE A 79 23.71 -9.58 14.37
CA ILE A 79 24.44 -10.24 13.27
C ILE A 79 24.68 -11.73 13.54
N GLU A 80 24.94 -12.10 14.80
CA GLU A 80 25.12 -13.49 15.24
C GLU A 80 23.90 -14.36 14.95
N LEU A 81 22.69 -13.81 15.07
CA LEU A 81 21.45 -14.54 14.79
C LEU A 81 21.33 -14.87 13.29
N TYR A 82 21.80 -13.96 12.44
CA TYR A 82 21.78 -14.10 10.98
C TYR A 82 22.92 -14.96 10.44
N THR A 83 24.09 -14.94 11.09
CA THR A 83 25.24 -15.76 10.68
C THR A 83 25.10 -17.20 11.15
N THR A 84 24.51 -17.43 12.32
CA THR A 84 24.41 -18.77 12.93
C THR A 84 23.19 -19.56 12.45
N GLY A 85 22.08 -18.90 12.09
CA GLY A 85 20.81 -19.56 11.77
C GLY A 85 20.34 -19.36 10.33
N ASP A 86 20.20 -20.45 9.57
CA ASP A 86 19.59 -20.43 8.23
C ASP A 86 18.09 -20.11 8.26
N VAL A 87 17.43 -20.38 9.40
CA VAL A 87 15.98 -20.21 9.56
C VAL A 87 15.58 -18.75 9.36
N VAL A 88 16.29 -17.81 9.99
CA VAL A 88 15.98 -16.37 9.93
C VAL A 88 16.09 -15.85 8.49
N LYS A 89 17.14 -16.24 7.77
CA LYS A 89 17.33 -15.90 6.35
C LYS A 89 16.20 -16.44 5.49
N ARG A 90 15.85 -17.72 5.65
CA ARG A 90 14.75 -18.35 4.88
C ARG A 90 13.40 -17.69 5.17
N SER A 91 13.10 -17.41 6.43
CA SER A 91 11.88 -16.68 6.83
C SER A 91 11.82 -15.28 6.23
N PHE A 92 12.95 -14.56 6.22
CA PHE A 92 13.03 -13.25 5.58
C PHE A 92 12.72 -13.33 4.07
N TYR A 93 13.38 -14.23 3.33
CA TYR A 93 13.13 -14.38 1.89
C TYR A 93 11.70 -14.77 1.58
N PHE A 94 11.13 -15.70 2.38
CA PHE A 94 9.75 -16.11 2.25
C PHE A 94 8.79 -14.94 2.47
N LEU A 95 8.92 -14.21 3.59
CA LEU A 95 8.06 -13.06 3.90
C LEU A 95 8.20 -11.95 2.85
N ASN A 96 9.42 -11.62 2.44
CA ASN A 96 9.67 -10.60 1.42
C ASN A 96 9.02 -10.99 0.08
N TRP A 97 9.17 -12.24 -0.34
CA TRP A 97 8.56 -12.75 -1.57
C TRP A 97 7.02 -12.68 -1.48
N SER A 98 6.44 -13.25 -0.43
CA SER A 98 4.99 -13.27 -0.24
C SER A 98 4.37 -11.87 -0.20
N LEU A 99 5.00 -10.93 0.51
CA LEU A 99 4.49 -9.56 0.61
C LEU A 99 4.58 -8.82 -0.73
N ARG A 100 5.67 -8.98 -1.49
CA ARG A 100 5.78 -8.42 -2.84
C ARG A 100 4.72 -8.98 -3.78
N THR A 101 4.47 -10.28 -3.70
CA THR A 101 3.40 -10.92 -4.48
C THR A 101 2.03 -10.36 -4.11
N MET A 102 1.74 -10.15 -2.83
CA MET A 102 0.49 -9.52 -2.38
C MET A 102 0.32 -8.09 -2.89
N GLN A 103 1.40 -7.28 -2.87
CA GLN A 103 1.40 -5.95 -3.45
C GLN A 103 1.14 -5.99 -4.97
N GLY A 104 1.79 -6.92 -5.67
CA GLY A 104 1.57 -7.14 -7.09
C GLY A 104 0.09 -7.42 -7.41
N PHE A 105 -0.53 -8.38 -6.70
CA PHE A 105 -1.94 -8.68 -6.87
C PHE A 105 -2.83 -7.48 -6.57
N THR A 106 -2.60 -6.78 -5.45
CA THR A 106 -3.38 -5.59 -5.06
C THR A 106 -3.32 -4.53 -6.15
N ASN A 107 -2.13 -4.23 -6.67
CA ASN A 107 -1.95 -3.25 -7.74
C ASN A 107 -2.66 -3.69 -9.03
N THR A 108 -2.58 -4.97 -9.40
CA THR A 108 -3.32 -5.50 -10.55
C THR A 108 -4.83 -5.34 -10.38
N PHE A 109 -5.38 -5.63 -9.19
CA PHE A 109 -6.81 -5.45 -8.93
C PHE A 109 -7.24 -3.98 -9.02
N ILE A 110 -6.43 -3.05 -8.51
CA ILE A 110 -6.70 -1.61 -8.63
C ILE A 110 -6.70 -1.19 -10.11
N CYS A 111 -5.71 -1.61 -10.89
CA CYS A 111 -5.63 -1.33 -12.32
C CYS A 111 -6.85 -1.88 -13.08
N VAL A 112 -7.26 -3.12 -12.79
CA VAL A 112 -8.44 -3.74 -13.43
C VAL A 112 -9.71 -2.98 -13.05
N ASN A 113 -9.85 -2.56 -11.78
CA ASN A 113 -10.99 -1.76 -11.35
C ASN A 113 -11.05 -0.43 -12.10
N ARG A 114 -9.92 0.27 -12.24
CA ARG A 114 -9.83 1.52 -13.02
C ARG A 114 -10.13 1.31 -14.50
N ALA A 115 -9.56 0.27 -15.11
CA ALA A 115 -9.83 -0.09 -16.51
C ALA A 115 -11.32 -0.39 -16.74
N THR A 116 -11.96 -1.09 -15.80
CA THR A 116 -13.39 -1.41 -15.86
C THR A 116 -14.24 -0.14 -15.76
N ALA A 117 -13.89 0.79 -14.88
CA ALA A 117 -14.61 2.07 -14.75
C ALA A 117 -14.52 2.93 -16.02
N VAL A 118 -13.36 2.92 -16.70
CA VAL A 118 -13.14 3.67 -17.96
C VAL A 118 -13.84 3.02 -19.15
N LEU A 119 -13.77 1.68 -19.27
CA LEU A 119 -14.31 0.96 -20.43
C LEU A 119 -15.83 0.79 -20.36
N LEU A 120 -16.41 0.74 -19.16
CA LEU A 120 -17.83 0.45 -18.95
C LEU A 120 -18.54 1.54 -18.11
N PRO A 121 -18.51 2.83 -18.55
CA PRO A 121 -19.07 3.93 -17.78
C PRO A 121 -20.59 3.80 -17.57
N PHE A 122 -21.30 3.22 -18.56
CA PHE A 122 -22.75 3.04 -18.50
C PHE A 122 -23.21 1.99 -17.47
N LEU A 123 -22.39 0.97 -17.20
CA LEU A 123 -22.71 -0.04 -16.16
C LEU A 123 -22.51 0.51 -14.75
N HIS A 124 -21.51 1.38 -14.55
CA HIS A 124 -21.32 2.09 -13.28
C HIS A 124 -22.44 3.10 -13.01
N LEU A 125 -22.89 3.83 -14.03
CA LEU A 125 -23.99 4.78 -13.89
C LEU A 125 -25.30 4.09 -13.48
N LYS A 126 -25.62 2.94 -14.10
CA LYS A 126 -26.84 2.18 -13.79
C LYS A 126 -26.87 1.67 -12.35
N LYS A 127 -25.76 1.11 -11.86
CA LYS A 127 -25.65 0.61 -10.48
C LYS A 127 -25.77 1.74 -9.43
N THR A 128 -25.31 2.93 -9.80
CA THR A 128 -25.43 4.14 -8.96
C THR A 128 -26.86 4.69 -8.98
N LEU A 129 -27.56 4.62 -10.11
CA LEU A 129 -28.97 5.04 -10.20
C LEU A 129 -29.92 4.09 -9.44
N ASP A 130 -29.73 2.78 -9.60
CA ASP A 130 -30.59 1.77 -8.97
C ASP A 130 -30.46 1.71 -7.43
N SER A 131 -29.38 2.27 -6.88
CA SER A 131 -29.13 2.34 -5.43
C SER A 131 -29.60 3.65 -4.77
N MET A 132 -30.13 4.61 -5.55
CA MET A 132 -30.72 5.82 -4.97
C MET A 132 -32.16 5.54 -4.51
N PRO A 133 -32.49 5.76 -3.22
CA PRO A 133 -33.89 5.71 -2.79
C PRO A 133 -34.67 6.79 -3.54
N CYS A 134 -35.76 6.36 -4.19
CA CYS A 134 -36.72 7.22 -4.88
C CYS A 134 -37.24 8.31 -3.92
N GLY A 135 -36.62 9.49 -3.90
CA GLY A 135 -37.06 10.57 -3.02
C GLY A 135 -36.09 11.73 -2.76
N SER A 136 -34.78 11.60 -3.04
CA SER A 136 -33.83 12.70 -2.76
C SER A 136 -33.04 13.13 -3.99
N PHE A 137 -33.69 13.80 -4.94
CA PHE A 137 -33.02 14.61 -5.95
C PHE A 137 -32.55 15.94 -5.31
N SER A 138 -31.73 15.84 -4.27
CA SER A 138 -31.07 17.02 -3.66
C SER A 138 -29.73 17.21 -4.35
N ARG A 139 -29.51 18.41 -4.91
CA ARG A 139 -28.30 18.90 -5.56
C ARG A 139 -27.07 18.83 -4.63
N ARG A 140 -26.53 17.64 -4.39
CA ARG A 140 -25.22 17.47 -3.76
C ARG A 140 -24.48 16.31 -4.42
N ALA A 141 -24.37 16.41 -5.74
CA ALA A 141 -23.56 15.52 -6.56
C ALA A 141 -22.08 15.92 -6.49
N GLU A 142 -21.47 15.99 -5.31
CA GLU A 142 -20.01 16.12 -5.18
C GLU A 142 -19.50 15.44 -3.90
N PRO A 143 -19.34 14.10 -3.96
CA PRO A 143 -18.11 13.52 -3.41
C PRO A 143 -17.39 12.58 -4.39
N SER A 144 -17.99 12.23 -5.53
CA SER A 144 -17.40 11.31 -6.51
C SER A 144 -16.24 11.94 -7.31
N LEU A 145 -16.24 13.26 -7.50
CA LEU A 145 -15.18 13.95 -8.25
C LEU A 145 -13.87 14.02 -7.44
N TRP A 146 -13.95 14.15 -6.11
CA TRP A 146 -12.77 14.13 -5.24
C TRP A 146 -12.15 12.74 -5.12
N LEU A 147 -12.96 11.68 -5.13
CA LEU A 147 -12.46 10.30 -5.23
C LEU A 147 -11.77 10.04 -6.57
N ALA A 148 -12.28 10.59 -7.67
CA ALA A 148 -11.63 10.49 -8.98
C ALA A 148 -10.31 11.29 -9.06
N VAL A 149 -10.20 12.43 -8.36
CA VAL A 149 -8.96 13.20 -8.28
C VAL A 149 -7.92 12.51 -7.39
N ILE A 150 -8.33 11.90 -6.27
CA ILE A 150 -7.42 11.10 -5.42
C ILE A 150 -6.96 9.83 -6.16
N ASP A 151 -7.83 9.23 -6.99
CA ASP A 151 -7.45 8.12 -7.89
C ASP A 151 -6.49 8.52 -9.01
N LEU A 152 -6.29 9.81 -9.28
CA LEU A 152 -5.36 10.27 -10.32
C LEU A 152 -3.91 10.42 -9.83
N PHE A 153 -3.69 10.44 -8.50
CA PHE A 153 -2.39 10.71 -7.89
C PHE A 153 -1.71 9.48 -7.26
N PHE A 154 -2.35 8.30 -7.31
CA PHE A 154 -1.79 7.00 -6.86
C PHE A 154 -1.74 5.99 -7.98
#